data_AF-A0A9Q4CXU8-F1
#
_entry.id   AF-A0A9Q4CXU8-F1
#
_cell.length_a   1.000
_cell.length_b   1.000
_cell.length_c   1.000
_cell.angle_alpha   90.00
_cell.angle_beta   90.00
_cell.angle_gamma   90.00
#
_symmetry.space_group_name_H-M   'P 1'
#
loop_
_entity.id
_entity.type
_entity.pdbx_description
1 polymer ?
#
loop_
_entity_poly.entity_id
_entity_poly.type
_entity_poly.pdbx_seq_one_letter_code
_entity_poly.pdbx_strand_id
1 'polypeptide(L)'
;MRTLHKNRWLIGMLGVLAFGFGAWMHSQHEERWVSVGIAASHSPQAVSTDRPSSDAENEMAPGTRQKLVQVLANIPYLQDIVVLPSRVGNGIEVSSEIQLKINSPVLPTEVNRWMSDYFRAVYRSGLPVVQAEVDVVQGDNILGTAGLGRTEFDALATATSSSAPQLSTEMHQAKQDMSTGPDELWYQTQWTVGN
;
A
#
# COMPACT_ATOMS: atom_id res chain seq x y z
N MET A 1 9.54 61.44 19.65
CA MET A 1 9.89 60.14 19.02
C MET A 1 9.23 59.04 19.85
N ARG A 2 8.34 58.26 19.24
CA ARG A 2 7.60 57.16 19.87
C ARG A 2 8.36 55.86 19.65
N THR A 3 8.63 55.09 20.68
CA THR A 3 8.82 53.64 20.57
C THR A 3 8.07 52.93 21.67
N LEU A 4 7.20 52.01 21.23
CA LEU A 4 6.20 51.25 21.97
C LEU A 4 6.85 50.08 22.74
N HIS A 5 6.26 49.79 23.90
CA HIS A 5 6.34 48.52 24.61
C HIS A 5 5.80 47.32 23.79
N LYS A 6 6.39 46.13 23.99
CA LYS A 6 5.73 44.85 24.41
C LYS A 6 6.74 43.68 24.30
N ASN A 7 7.20 43.07 25.39
CA ASN A 7 6.55 42.04 26.22
C ASN A 7 6.22 40.69 25.52
N ARG A 8 7.00 39.67 25.92
CA ARG A 8 6.60 38.33 26.42
C ARG A 8 6.80 37.09 25.52
N TRP A 9 7.24 36.04 26.22
CA TRP A 9 7.11 34.58 25.98
C TRP A 9 8.09 33.89 25.02
N LEU A 10 9.16 33.33 25.60
CA LEU A 10 9.86 32.14 25.11
C LEU A 10 9.47 30.93 25.98
N ILE A 11 8.48 30.18 25.54
CA ILE A 11 8.12 28.80 25.92
C ILE A 11 7.51 28.25 24.62
N GLY A 12 7.82 27.08 24.06
CA GLY A 12 8.63 25.94 24.45
C GLY A 12 8.45 24.89 23.33
N MET A 13 8.88 23.66 23.62
CA MET A 13 8.67 22.44 22.83
C MET A 13 9.45 22.32 21.51
N LEU A 14 10.64 21.73 21.62
CA LEU A 14 11.28 21.01 20.52
C LEU A 14 11.73 19.66 21.07
N GLY A 15 10.98 18.62 20.72
CA GLY A 15 11.28 17.26 21.08
C GLY A 15 10.10 16.36 20.74
N VAL A 16 10.42 15.20 20.13
CA VAL A 16 9.53 14.08 19.81
C VAL A 16 8.80 14.33 18.47
N LEU A 17 9.03 13.61 17.35
CA LEU A 17 9.36 12.20 17.12
C LEU A 17 10.25 12.02 15.89
N ALA A 18 11.36 11.31 16.06
CA ALA A 18 12.00 10.55 15.00
C ALA A 18 11.50 9.10 15.10
N PHE A 19 10.63 8.70 14.18
CA PHE A 19 10.35 7.30 13.82
C PHE A 19 9.94 7.37 12.33
N GLY A 20 10.73 6.95 11.35
CA GLY A 20 11.62 5.79 11.34
C GLY A 20 10.86 4.53 10.88
N PHE A 21 9.99 4.65 9.87
CA PHE A 21 9.22 3.54 9.29
C PHE A 21 9.86 2.97 8.01
N GLY A 22 11.19 2.90 7.97
CA GLY A 22 11.95 2.24 6.89
C GLY A 22 12.41 0.82 7.23
N ALA A 23 12.01 0.25 8.37
CA ALA A 23 12.61 -0.97 8.92
C ALA A 23 11.65 -2.17 9.05
N TRP A 24 10.44 -2.10 8.49
CA TRP A 24 9.42 -3.14 8.67
C TRP A 24 9.14 -3.96 7.40
N MET A 25 10.17 -4.31 6.63
CA MET A 25 10.08 -5.32 5.56
C MET A 25 11.27 -6.30 5.50
N HIS A 26 12.14 -6.37 6.53
CA HIS A 26 13.31 -7.25 6.51
C HIS A 26 13.40 -8.28 7.66
N SER A 27 12.30 -8.65 8.32
CA SER A 27 12.38 -9.61 9.45
C SER A 27 11.19 -10.57 9.57
N GLN A 28 10.89 -11.31 8.49
CA GLN A 28 10.02 -12.49 8.55
C GLN A 28 10.62 -13.69 7.78
N HIS A 29 11.92 -13.66 7.47
CA HIS A 29 12.64 -14.87 7.09
C HIS A 29 13.57 -15.25 8.25
N GLU A 30 13.40 -16.49 8.70
CA GLU A 30 14.19 -17.27 9.66
C GLU A 30 13.48 -17.65 10.97
N GLU A 31 13.61 -18.94 11.25
CA GLU A 31 13.26 -19.67 12.48
C GLU A 31 11.82 -20.19 12.67
N ARG A 32 11.51 -21.26 11.92
CA ARG A 32 10.88 -22.44 12.54
C ARG A 32 11.20 -23.74 11.79
N TRP A 33 12.47 -24.12 11.79
CA TRP A 33 12.83 -25.54 11.64
C TRP A 33 12.49 -26.25 12.95
N VAL A 34 11.35 -26.94 12.98
CA VAL A 34 11.10 -27.92 14.03
C VAL A 34 11.93 -29.16 13.70
N SER A 35 13.07 -29.31 14.38
CA SER A 35 13.82 -30.57 14.41
C SER A 35 12.97 -31.63 15.12
N VAL A 36 12.35 -32.53 14.38
CA VAL A 36 11.80 -33.77 14.95
C VAL A 36 12.94 -34.77 15.03
N GLY A 37 13.57 -34.85 16.21
CA GLY A 37 14.39 -36.01 16.55
C GLY A 37 13.49 -37.22 16.75
N ILE A 38 13.68 -38.28 15.97
CA ILE A 38 13.17 -39.62 16.29
C ILE A 38 14.37 -40.56 16.37
N ALA A 39 14.77 -40.88 17.60
CA ALA A 39 15.43 -42.13 17.88
C ALA A 39 14.37 -43.21 18.18
N ALA A 40 14.73 -44.45 17.85
CA ALA A 40 14.02 -45.72 18.10
C ALA A 40 13.05 -46.21 17.00
N SER A 41 13.60 -47.07 16.14
CA SER A 41 13.08 -48.38 15.70
C SER A 41 11.56 -48.61 15.68
N HIS A 42 11.01 -48.86 14.48
CA HIS A 42 10.21 -50.03 14.03
C HIS A 42 9.41 -49.66 12.76
N SER A 43 9.59 -50.40 11.67
CA SER A 43 8.77 -50.36 10.44
C SER A 43 7.44 -51.11 10.62
N PRO A 44 6.52 -51.17 9.64
CA PRO A 44 5.87 -50.09 8.87
C PRO A 44 4.34 -50.31 8.76
N GLN A 45 3.50 -49.29 8.95
CA GLN A 45 2.15 -49.24 8.34
C GLN A 45 1.73 -47.78 8.14
N ALA A 46 2.05 -47.21 6.97
CA ALA A 46 1.45 -45.94 6.57
C ALA A 46 0.06 -46.24 6.00
N VAL A 47 -0.94 -46.06 6.86
CA VAL A 47 -2.35 -45.94 6.49
C VAL A 47 -2.47 -44.81 5.46
N SER A 48 -2.98 -45.14 4.27
CA SER A 48 -3.51 -44.16 3.32
C SER A 48 -4.63 -43.39 4.02
N THR A 49 -4.27 -42.24 4.57
CA THR A 49 -5.25 -41.22 4.94
C THR A 49 -5.25 -40.24 3.78
N ASP A 50 -6.14 -40.49 2.81
CA ASP A 50 -6.69 -39.46 1.94
C ASP A 50 -7.36 -38.42 2.84
N ARG A 51 -6.55 -37.51 3.38
CA ARG A 51 -7.02 -36.24 3.90
C ARG A 51 -6.96 -35.31 2.70
N PRO A 52 -8.08 -34.78 2.19
CA PRO A 52 -8.00 -33.70 1.22
C PRO A 52 -7.21 -32.58 1.88
N SER A 53 -6.03 -32.30 1.33
CA SER A 53 -5.20 -31.19 1.77
C SER A 53 -6.02 -29.93 1.60
N SER A 54 -6.22 -29.20 2.69
CA SER A 54 -6.88 -27.89 2.70
C SER A 54 -6.01 -26.78 2.08
N ASP A 55 -5.09 -27.14 1.18
CA ASP A 55 -4.21 -26.23 0.45
C ASP A 55 -4.96 -25.40 -0.61
N ALA A 56 -6.29 -25.55 -0.70
CA ALA A 56 -7.16 -24.69 -1.51
C ALA A 56 -7.46 -23.32 -0.85
N GLU A 57 -6.82 -23.00 0.28
CA GLU A 57 -6.88 -21.68 0.87
C GLU A 57 -6.00 -20.70 0.08
N ASN A 58 -6.66 -19.94 -0.80
CA ASN A 58 -6.17 -18.71 -1.41
C ASN A 58 -5.19 -18.84 -2.60
N GLU A 59 -5.33 -19.90 -3.43
CA GLU A 59 -4.69 -19.88 -4.75
C GLU A 59 -5.27 -18.77 -5.63
N MET A 60 -4.41 -17.83 -6.01
CA MET A 60 -4.74 -16.76 -6.92
C MET A 60 -5.19 -17.32 -8.28
N ALA A 61 -6.33 -16.84 -8.77
CA ALA A 61 -6.86 -17.29 -10.06
C ALA A 61 -5.80 -17.16 -11.18
N PRO A 62 -5.63 -18.17 -12.05
CA PRO A 62 -4.70 -18.09 -13.18
C PRO A 62 -4.97 -16.85 -14.04
N GLY A 63 -3.91 -16.16 -14.46
CA GLY A 63 -4.04 -14.96 -15.29
C GLY A 63 -4.21 -13.64 -14.53
N THR A 64 -4.35 -13.66 -13.20
CA THR A 64 -4.54 -12.45 -12.37
C THR A 64 -3.45 -11.41 -12.61
N ARG A 65 -2.17 -11.82 -12.58
CA ARG A 65 -1.04 -10.93 -12.79
C ARG A 65 -1.02 -10.34 -14.21
N GLN A 66 -1.30 -11.16 -15.23
CA GLN A 66 -1.35 -10.71 -16.62
C GLN A 66 -2.45 -9.66 -16.83
N LYS A 67 -3.62 -9.87 -16.20
CA LYS A 67 -4.72 -8.91 -16.25
C LYS A 67 -4.36 -7.61 -15.54
N LEU A 68 -3.71 -7.65 -14.39
CA LEU A 68 -3.22 -6.45 -13.70
C LEU A 68 -2.21 -5.67 -14.56
N VAL A 69 -1.24 -6.36 -15.17
CA VAL A 69 -0.29 -5.74 -16.10
C VAL A 69 -1.02 -5.05 -17.27
N GLN A 70 -2.06 -5.68 -17.83
CA GLN A 70 -2.82 -5.09 -18.93
C GLN A 70 -3.60 -3.84 -18.51
N VAL A 71 -4.31 -3.86 -17.38
CA VAL A 71 -5.09 -2.70 -16.94
C VAL A 71 -4.20 -1.55 -16.45
N LEU A 72 -3.00 -1.87 -15.96
CA LEU A 72 -2.02 -0.90 -15.48
C LEU A 72 -1.04 -0.42 -16.55
N ALA A 73 -1.14 -0.92 -17.79
CA ALA A 73 -0.20 -0.58 -18.88
C ALA A 73 -0.13 0.92 -19.20
N ASN A 74 -1.16 1.69 -18.85
CA ASN A 74 -1.22 3.14 -19.08
C ASN A 74 -0.73 3.97 -17.88
N ILE A 75 -0.34 3.35 -16.76
CA ILE A 75 0.24 4.05 -15.62
C ILE A 75 1.71 4.35 -15.93
N PRO A 76 2.11 5.63 -16.07
CA PRO A 76 3.48 5.97 -16.44
C PRO A 76 4.48 5.47 -15.39
N TYR A 77 5.64 4.99 -15.85
CA TYR A 77 6.77 4.61 -15.00
C TYR A 77 6.52 3.48 -13.99
N LEU A 78 5.43 2.74 -14.13
CA LEU A 78 5.16 1.55 -13.33
C LEU A 78 6.21 0.47 -13.64
N GLN A 79 6.88 -0.05 -12.61
CA GLN A 79 7.90 -1.10 -12.79
C GLN A 79 7.50 -2.39 -12.08
N ASP A 80 7.11 -2.31 -10.82
CA ASP A 80 6.82 -3.48 -10.01
C ASP A 80 5.35 -3.61 -9.69
N ILE A 81 4.82 -4.82 -9.86
CA ILE A 81 3.49 -5.23 -9.46
C ILE A 81 3.64 -6.52 -8.66
N VAL A 82 3.38 -6.40 -7.36
CA VAL A 82 3.30 -7.49 -6.40
C VAL A 82 1.83 -7.80 -6.17
N VAL A 83 1.48 -9.07 -6.20
CA VAL A 83 0.11 -9.54 -5.96
C VAL A 83 0.19 -10.66 -4.95
N LEU A 84 -0.53 -10.53 -3.84
CA LEU A 84 -0.56 -11.51 -2.77
C LEU A 84 -2.02 -11.92 -2.51
N PRO A 85 -2.28 -13.15 -2.04
CA PRO A 85 -3.56 -13.48 -1.47
C PRO A 85 -3.82 -12.58 -0.25
N SER A 86 -5.05 -12.12 -0.08
CA SER A 86 -5.34 -11.21 1.03
C SER A 86 -5.20 -11.91 2.38
N ARG A 87 -4.67 -11.17 3.35
CA ARG A 87 -4.61 -11.55 4.77
C ARG A 87 -5.94 -11.32 5.48
N VAL A 88 -6.83 -10.51 4.90
CA VAL A 88 -8.10 -10.09 5.49
C VAL A 88 -9.22 -10.31 4.48
N GLY A 89 -9.85 -11.49 4.55
CA GLY A 89 -11.00 -11.86 3.72
C GLY A 89 -10.63 -12.61 2.43
N ASN A 90 -11.60 -12.71 1.53
CA ASN A 90 -11.46 -13.44 0.27
C ASN A 90 -11.05 -12.46 -0.84
N GLY A 91 -9.85 -12.62 -1.42
CA GLY A 91 -9.39 -11.77 -2.51
C GLY A 91 -7.88 -11.63 -2.58
N ILE A 92 -7.42 -10.56 -3.22
CA ILE A 92 -6.01 -10.26 -3.42
C ILE A 92 -5.65 -8.85 -2.94
N GLU A 93 -4.41 -8.70 -2.52
CA GLU A 93 -3.72 -7.43 -2.24
C GLU A 93 -2.78 -7.13 -3.41
N VAL A 94 -2.75 -5.87 -3.84
CA VAL A 94 -1.90 -5.42 -4.96
C VAL A 94 -1.03 -4.27 -4.48
N SER A 95 0.28 -4.44 -4.51
CA SER A 95 1.24 -3.36 -4.23
C SER A 95 2.05 -3.06 -5.48
N SER A 96 2.36 -1.79 -5.73
CA SER A 96 3.10 -1.42 -6.94
C SER A 96 4.01 -0.22 -6.75
N GLU A 97 5.03 -0.11 -7.60
CA GLU A 97 5.98 1.01 -7.59
C GLU A 97 6.00 1.74 -8.94
N ILE A 98 5.91 3.06 -8.87
CA ILE A 98 6.11 4.00 -9.97
C ILE A 98 7.50 4.64 -9.81
N GLN A 99 8.46 4.20 -10.61
CA GLN A 99 9.85 4.61 -10.51
C GLN A 99 10.22 5.63 -11.58
N LEU A 100 10.35 6.89 -11.15
CA LEU A 100 10.80 8.00 -11.98
C LEU A 100 12.30 7.97 -12.19
N LYS A 101 12.73 8.54 -13.32
CA LYS A 101 14.15 8.82 -13.54
C LYS A 101 14.64 9.85 -12.53
N ILE A 102 15.87 9.65 -12.06
CA ILE A 102 16.60 10.61 -11.23
C ILE A 102 16.63 11.97 -11.94
N ASN A 103 16.31 13.04 -11.22
CA ASN A 103 16.24 14.43 -11.72
C ASN A 103 15.14 14.71 -12.76
N SER A 104 14.17 13.81 -12.96
CA SER A 104 12.99 14.15 -13.76
C SER A 104 12.19 15.24 -13.06
N PRO A 105 11.89 16.39 -13.69
CA PRO A 105 10.97 17.34 -13.11
C PRO A 105 9.61 16.65 -13.00
N VAL A 106 9.05 16.61 -11.79
CA VAL A 106 7.72 16.05 -11.53
C VAL A 106 6.96 17.00 -10.64
N LEU A 107 5.73 17.29 -11.01
CA LEU A 107 4.86 18.17 -10.23
C LEU A 107 4.06 17.35 -9.20
N PRO A 108 3.74 17.93 -8.03
CA PRO A 108 2.84 17.30 -7.06
C PRO A 108 1.53 16.81 -7.66
N THR A 109 0.97 17.59 -8.58
CA THR A 109 -0.27 17.26 -9.27
C THR A 109 -0.16 16.02 -10.14
N GLU A 110 1.02 15.72 -10.69
CA GLU A 110 1.23 14.53 -11.51
C GLU A 110 1.31 13.27 -10.67
N VAL A 111 2.03 13.31 -9.54
CA VAL A 111 2.09 12.20 -8.56
C VAL A 111 0.69 11.86 -8.07
N ASN A 112 -0.08 12.87 -7.65
CA ASN A 112 -1.46 12.70 -7.18
C ASN A 112 -2.36 12.08 -8.27
N ARG A 113 -2.17 12.48 -9.53
CA ARG A 113 -2.89 11.93 -10.67
C ARG A 113 -2.52 10.47 -10.91
N TRP A 114 -1.24 10.12 -10.94
CA TRP A 114 -0.80 8.75 -11.19
C TRP A 114 -1.32 7.78 -10.13
N MET A 115 -1.29 8.16 -8.85
CA MET A 115 -1.88 7.35 -7.77
C MET A 115 -3.39 7.20 -7.95
N SER A 116 -4.10 8.29 -8.28
CA SER A 116 -5.55 8.23 -8.52
C SER A 116 -5.90 7.33 -9.70
N ASP A 117 -5.14 7.42 -10.80
CA ASP A 117 -5.33 6.61 -11.99
C ASP A 117 -4.99 5.14 -11.71
N TYR A 118 -3.95 4.88 -10.90
CA TYR A 118 -3.59 3.55 -10.42
C TYR A 118 -4.76 2.89 -9.67
N PHE A 119 -5.30 3.54 -8.62
CA PHE A 119 -6.41 2.96 -7.86
C PHE A 119 -7.64 2.71 -8.71
N ARG A 120 -7.98 3.65 -9.61
CA ARG A 120 -9.09 3.44 -10.56
C ARG A 120 -8.84 2.25 -11.47
N ALA A 121 -7.64 2.09 -11.99
CA ALA A 121 -7.30 0.97 -12.87
C ALA A 121 -7.37 -0.38 -12.13
N VAL A 122 -6.80 -0.45 -10.93
CA VAL A 122 -6.83 -1.65 -10.08
C VAL A 122 -8.27 -2.03 -9.74
N TYR A 123 -9.07 -1.12 -9.19
CA TYR A 123 -10.42 -1.44 -8.71
C TYR A 123 -11.45 -1.64 -9.81
N ARG A 124 -11.24 -1.06 -10.99
CA ARG A 124 -12.08 -1.30 -12.19
C ARG A 124 -11.61 -2.48 -13.05
N SER A 125 -10.54 -3.16 -12.65
CA SER A 125 -10.06 -4.37 -13.35
C SER A 125 -11.06 -5.53 -13.33
N GLY A 126 -12.00 -5.55 -12.39
CA GLY A 126 -12.91 -6.67 -12.16
C GLY A 126 -12.23 -7.88 -11.52
N LEU A 127 -11.04 -7.71 -10.94
CA LEU A 127 -10.42 -8.68 -10.04
C LEU A 127 -10.91 -8.46 -8.60
N PRO A 128 -10.90 -9.49 -7.74
CA PRO A 128 -11.32 -9.38 -6.34
C PRO A 128 -10.22 -8.73 -5.48
N VAL A 129 -9.82 -7.51 -5.85
CA VAL A 129 -8.82 -6.73 -5.10
C VAL A 129 -9.50 -6.14 -3.87
N VAL A 130 -8.99 -6.48 -2.69
CA VAL A 130 -9.50 -5.95 -1.42
C VAL A 130 -8.72 -4.73 -0.96
N GLN A 131 -7.44 -4.65 -1.28
CA GLN A 131 -6.55 -3.55 -0.92
C GLN A 131 -5.51 -3.34 -2.01
N ALA A 132 -5.19 -2.07 -2.25
CA ALA A 132 -4.17 -1.66 -3.19
C ALA A 132 -3.24 -0.63 -2.55
N GLU A 133 -1.96 -0.69 -2.90
CA GLU A 133 -0.92 0.21 -2.42
C GLU A 133 -0.01 0.64 -3.56
N VAL A 134 0.42 1.91 -3.55
CA VAL A 134 1.34 2.41 -4.55
C VAL A 134 2.35 3.37 -3.95
N ASP A 135 3.61 3.15 -4.31
CA ASP A 135 4.72 4.05 -4.03
C ASP A 135 5.13 4.78 -5.32
N VAL A 136 5.41 6.08 -5.19
CA VAL A 136 5.98 6.90 -6.26
C VAL A 136 7.36 7.35 -5.82
N VAL A 137 8.39 6.87 -6.51
CA VAL A 137 9.79 7.03 -6.11
C VAL A 137 10.61 7.72 -7.20
N GLN A 138 11.63 8.48 -6.77
CA GLN A 138 12.61 9.11 -7.64
C GLN A 138 14.01 8.91 -7.08
N GLY A 139 14.78 8.01 -7.72
CA GLY A 139 15.97 7.46 -7.08
C GLY A 139 15.58 6.84 -5.74
N ASP A 140 16.31 7.18 -4.67
CA ASP A 140 16.04 6.68 -3.32
C ASP A 140 14.99 7.49 -2.54
N ASN A 141 14.34 8.47 -3.17
CA ASN A 141 13.37 9.34 -2.51
C ASN A 141 11.93 8.89 -2.78
N ILE A 142 11.14 8.70 -1.72
CA ILE A 142 9.69 8.51 -1.82
C ILE A 142 9.03 9.89 -1.97
N LEU A 143 8.44 10.14 -3.13
CA LEU A 143 7.70 11.39 -3.41
C LEU A 143 6.27 11.30 -2.88
N GLY A 144 5.71 10.09 -2.86
CA GLY A 144 4.48 9.82 -2.15
C GLY A 144 4.18 8.34 -2.11
N THR A 145 3.28 8.01 -1.21
CA THR A 145 2.83 6.66 -0.94
C THR A 145 1.36 6.70 -0.52
N ALA A 146 0.59 5.70 -0.94
CA ALA A 146 -0.83 5.65 -0.63
C ALA A 146 -1.32 4.19 -0.55
N GLY A 147 -2.22 3.95 0.39
CA GLY A 147 -3.00 2.73 0.53
C GLY A 147 -4.48 3.05 0.48
N LEU A 148 -5.23 2.24 -0.25
CA LEU A 148 -6.67 2.36 -0.34
C LEU A 148 -7.26 0.96 -0.33
N GLY A 149 -8.29 0.76 0.48
CA GLY A 149 -9.11 -0.44 0.55
C GLY A 149 -10.31 -0.35 -0.40
N ARG A 150 -10.87 -1.50 -0.76
CA ARG A 150 -12.00 -1.59 -1.69
C ARG A 150 -13.24 -0.87 -1.18
N THR A 151 -13.58 -1.06 0.10
CA THR A 151 -14.76 -0.44 0.72
C THR A 151 -14.66 1.07 0.64
N GLU A 152 -13.50 1.62 1.00
CA GLU A 152 -13.25 3.06 0.96
C GLU A 152 -13.24 3.58 -0.47
N PHE A 153 -12.62 2.87 -1.42
CA PHE A 153 -12.71 3.26 -2.83
C PHE A 153 -14.16 3.34 -3.32
N ASP A 154 -14.99 2.35 -3.01
CA ASP A 154 -16.40 2.33 -3.43
C ASP A 154 -17.21 3.45 -2.73
N ALA A 155 -16.89 3.78 -1.47
CA ALA A 155 -17.47 4.91 -0.75
C ALA A 155 -17.12 6.27 -1.38
N LEU A 156 -15.84 6.51 -1.68
CA LEU A 156 -15.34 7.72 -2.35
C LEU A 156 -15.88 7.82 -3.79
N ALA A 157 -15.92 6.71 -4.53
CA ALA A 157 -16.50 6.67 -5.88
C ALA A 157 -17.99 7.04 -5.90
N THR A 158 -18.73 6.67 -4.85
CA THR A 158 -20.14 7.04 -4.68
C THR A 158 -20.27 8.53 -4.34
N ALA A 159 -19.45 9.05 -3.41
CA ALA A 159 -19.45 10.47 -3.04
C ALA A 159 -19.15 11.39 -4.24
N THR A 160 -18.12 11.05 -5.03
CA THR A 160 -17.72 11.81 -6.22
C THR A 160 -18.80 11.86 -7.30
N SER A 161 -19.62 10.83 -7.47
CA SER A 161 -20.64 10.78 -8.53
C SER A 161 -21.73 11.88 -8.46
N SER A 162 -21.82 12.62 -7.35
CA SER A 162 -22.86 13.61 -7.09
C SER A 162 -22.48 15.09 -7.30
N SER A 163 -21.19 15.45 -7.34
CA SER A 163 -20.62 16.75 -7.80
C SER A 163 -19.12 16.83 -7.45
N ALA A 164 -18.30 15.98 -8.07
CA ALA A 164 -17.01 15.50 -7.53
C ALA A 164 -15.86 16.51 -7.34
N PRO A 165 -15.21 16.53 -6.16
CA PRO A 165 -13.76 16.62 -6.05
C PRO A 165 -13.08 15.42 -6.73
N GLN A 166 -11.83 15.57 -7.19
CA GLN A 166 -11.06 14.43 -7.73
C GLN A 166 -10.73 13.44 -6.59
N LEU A 167 -10.74 12.12 -6.85
CA LEU A 167 -10.36 11.06 -5.89
C LEU A 167 -9.13 11.43 -5.02
N SER A 168 -8.12 12.04 -5.62
CA SER A 168 -6.96 12.58 -4.91
C SER A 168 -7.36 13.55 -3.79
N THR A 169 -8.20 14.54 -4.05
CA THR A 169 -8.68 15.51 -3.05
C THR A 169 -9.35 14.83 -1.87
N GLU A 170 -10.18 13.81 -2.12
CA GLU A 170 -10.88 13.10 -1.05
C GLU A 170 -9.93 12.22 -0.23
N MET A 171 -8.98 11.54 -0.88
CA MET A 171 -7.92 10.80 -0.18
C MET A 171 -7.06 11.69 0.73
N HIS A 172 -6.79 12.95 0.33
CA HIS A 172 -6.05 13.90 1.18
C HIS A 172 -6.85 14.36 2.40
N GLN A 173 -8.18 14.31 2.35
CA GLN A 173 -9.06 14.74 3.43
C GLN A 173 -9.49 13.59 4.35
N ALA A 174 -9.35 12.36 3.89
CA ALA A 174 -9.67 11.19 4.66
C ALA A 174 -8.82 11.10 5.92
N LYS A 175 -9.42 10.57 6.99
CA LYS A 175 -8.66 10.24 8.19
C LYS A 175 -7.69 9.12 7.83
N GLN A 176 -6.42 9.31 8.16
CA GLN A 176 -5.43 8.26 8.01
C GLN A 176 -5.79 7.12 8.94
N ASP A 177 -6.28 6.03 8.37
CA ASP A 177 -6.37 4.74 9.01
C ASP A 177 -5.37 3.81 8.31
N MET A 178 -4.35 3.39 9.07
CA MET A 178 -3.29 2.49 8.60
C MET A 178 -3.59 1.04 8.98
N SER A 179 -4.86 0.71 9.29
CA SER A 179 -5.27 -0.67 9.40
C SER A 179 -5.21 -1.33 8.03
N THR A 180 -4.57 -2.50 7.92
CA THR A 180 -4.59 -3.30 6.68
C THR A 180 -5.99 -3.88 6.47
N GLY A 181 -6.54 -3.71 5.27
CA GLY A 181 -7.77 -4.38 4.88
C GLY A 181 -8.65 -3.57 3.92
N PRO A 182 -9.88 -4.04 3.67
CA PRO A 182 -10.80 -3.41 2.71
C PRO A 182 -11.26 -2.01 3.12
N ASP A 183 -11.11 -1.64 4.40
CA ASP A 183 -11.51 -0.35 4.95
C ASP A 183 -10.31 0.61 5.10
N GLU A 184 -9.13 0.24 4.59
CA GLU A 184 -7.92 1.04 4.70
C GLU A 184 -7.99 2.33 3.88
N LEU A 185 -7.47 3.42 4.45
CA LEU A 185 -7.26 4.65 3.71
C LEU A 185 -6.17 5.49 4.34
N TRP A 186 -5.06 5.62 3.62
CA TRP A 186 -4.01 6.57 3.98
C TRP A 186 -3.31 7.11 2.75
N TYR A 187 -2.76 8.30 2.93
CA TYR A 187 -2.11 9.04 1.87
C TYR A 187 -1.00 9.90 2.48
N GLN A 188 0.19 9.84 1.89
CA GLN A 188 1.31 10.69 2.28
C GLN A 188 2.09 11.13 1.04
N THR A 189 2.39 12.41 0.96
CA THR A 189 3.34 12.94 -0.03
C THR A 189 4.43 13.71 0.66
N GLN A 190 5.65 13.64 0.11
CA GLN A 190 6.79 14.40 0.60
C GLN A 190 7.14 15.46 -0.45
N TRP A 191 6.58 16.64 -0.27
CA TRP A 191 6.97 17.83 -1.02
C TRP A 191 7.67 18.78 -0.07
N THR A 192 8.98 18.91 -0.19
CA THR A 192 9.69 20.06 0.39
C THR A 192 9.28 21.28 -0.41
N VAL A 193 8.43 22.12 0.18
CA VAL A 193 8.18 23.47 -0.33
C VAL A 193 9.52 24.20 -0.25
N GLY A 194 10.19 24.36 -1.38
CA GLY A 194 11.34 25.24 -1.48
C GLY A 194 10.87 26.66 -1.21
N ASN A 195 11.19 27.17 -0.03
CA ASN A 195 11.14 28.61 0.29
C ASN A 195 12.39 29.29 -0.27
#